data_AF-A0A5S9M6K6-F1
#
_entry.id   AF-A0A5S9M6K6-F1
#
_cell.length_a   1.000
_cell.length_b   1.000
_cell.length_c   1.000
_cell.angle_alpha   90.00
_cell.angle_beta   90.00
_cell.angle_gamma   90.00
#
_symmetry.space_group_name_H-M   'P 1'
#
loop_
_entity.id
_entity.type
_entity.pdbx_description
1 polymer ?
#
loop_
_entity_poly.entity_id
_entity_poly.type
_entity_poly.pdbx_seq_one_letter_code
_entity_poly.pdbx_strand_id
1 'polypeptide(L)' 'MSIYQQLLARERSGDPIKVGIIGAGQMGFGLISQISKIPGMIVAGVCDIHLSAAEKAANFFTSSMRSRIKWSSQMIIEK' A
#
# COMPACT_ATOMS: atom_id res chain seq x y z
N MET A 1 0.29 0.00 -25.72
CA MET A 1 -0.23 -0.72 -24.52
C MET A 1 -0.91 0.28 -23.59
N SER A 2 -2.03 -0.11 -22.97
CA SER A 2 -2.68 0.73 -21.96
C SER A 2 -1.91 0.72 -20.63
N ILE A 3 -2.14 1.73 -19.79
CA ILE A 3 -1.53 1.81 -18.45
C ILE A 3 -1.82 0.56 -17.61
N TYR A 4 -3.03 0.02 -17.72
CA TYR A 4 -3.45 -1.18 -17.01
C TYR A 4 -2.60 -2.41 -17.40
N GLN A 5 -2.27 -2.57 -18.68
CA GLN A 5 -1.41 -3.66 -19.11
C GLN A 5 0.03 -3.53 -18.60
N GLN A 6 0.54 -2.30 -18.46
CA GLN A 6 1.87 -2.06 -17.87
C GLN A 6 1.89 -2.41 -16.38
N LEU A 7 0.83 -2.07 -15.65
CA LEU A 7 0.66 -2.40 -14.24
C LEU A 7 0.55 -3.91 -14.00
N LEU A 8 -0.19 -4.63 -14.85
CA LEU A 8 -0.21 -6.09 -14.83
C LEU A 8 1.16 -6.71 -15.10
N ALA A 9 1.97 -6.11 -15.99
CA ALA A 9 3.33 -6.60 -16.25
C ALA A 9 4.25 -6.41 -15.03
N ARG A 10 4.10 -5.30 -14.29
CA ARG A 10 4.79 -5.07 -13.01
C ARG A 10 4.41 -6.08 -11.95
N GLU A 11 3.11 -6.41 -11.83
CA GLU A 11 2.65 -7.44 -10.90
C GLU A 11 3.27 -8.81 -11.22
N ARG A 12 3.24 -9.22 -12.50
CA ARG A 12 3.79 -10.51 -12.94
C ARG A 12 5.32 -10.61 -12.78
N SER A 13 6.03 -9.50 -12.93
CA SER A 13 7.49 -9.46 -12.76
C SER A 13 7.93 -9.36 -11.30
N GLY A 14 6.99 -9.19 -10.36
CA GLY A 14 7.32 -9.01 -8.94
C GLY A 14 7.99 -7.67 -8.63
N ASP A 15 7.90 -6.69 -9.54
CA ASP A 15 8.41 -5.32 -9.38
C ASP A 15 7.26 -4.30 -9.31
N PRO A 16 6.47 -4.31 -8.21
CA PRO A 16 5.36 -3.38 -8.07
C PRO A 16 5.86 -1.96 -7.77
N ILE A 17 5.05 -0.97 -8.15
CA ILE A 17 5.25 0.41 -7.73
C ILE A 17 4.98 0.52 -6.23
N LYS A 18 6.00 0.90 -5.47
CA LYS A 18 5.95 1.08 -4.02
C LYS A 18 5.51 2.52 -3.70
N VAL A 19 4.45 2.66 -2.92
CA VAL A 19 3.86 3.95 -2.56
C VAL A 19 3.97 4.17 -1.07
N GLY A 20 4.56 5.30 -0.67
CA GLY A 20 4.54 5.79 0.71
C GLY A 20 3.35 6.74 0.91
N ILE A 21 2.64 6.60 2.02
CA ILE A 21 1.48 7.43 2.36
C ILE A 21 1.83 8.29 3.57
N ILE A 22 1.72 9.61 3.41
CA ILE A 22 1.92 10.59 4.48
C ILE A 22 0.55 11.16 4.85
N GLY A 23 0.09 10.85 6.05
CA GLY A 23 -1.26 11.13 6.52
C GLY A 23 -2.21 9.96 6.25
N ALA A 24 -2.70 9.32 7.31
CA ALA A 24 -3.63 8.20 7.34
C ALA A 24 -5.06 8.62 7.73
N GLY A 25 -5.40 9.90 7.57
CA GLY A 25 -6.76 10.41 7.67
C GLY A 25 -7.69 9.89 6.55
N GLN A 26 -8.87 10.49 6.38
CA GLN A 26 -9.88 10.00 5.42
C GLN A 26 -9.35 9.87 3.98
N MET A 27 -8.61 10.88 3.51
CA MET A 27 -8.05 10.88 2.16
C MET A 27 -6.95 9.83 1.99
N GLY A 28 -6.01 9.75 2.93
CA GLY A 28 -4.93 8.76 2.88
C GLY A 28 -5.44 7.33 2.97
N PHE A 29 -6.40 7.08 3.86
CA PHE A 29 -7.06 5.78 3.96
C PHE A 29 -7.82 5.43 2.67
N GLY A 30 -8.51 6.39 2.06
CA GLY A 30 -9.15 6.22 0.75
C GLY A 30 -8.16 5.83 -0.34
N LEU A 31 -7.00 6.49 -0.41
CA LEU A 31 -5.94 6.16 -1.36
C LEU A 31 -5.38 4.75 -1.12
N ILE A 32 -5.15 4.36 0.13
CA ILE A 32 -4.73 2.99 0.50
C ILE A 32 -5.74 1.95 0.02
N SER A 33 -7.05 2.23 0.17
CA SER A 33 -8.15 1.38 -0.31
C SER A 33 -8.25 1.26 -1.82
N GLN A 34 -7.81 2.29 -2.56
CA GLN A 34 -7.71 2.21 -4.01
C GLN A 34 -6.48 1.39 -4.42
N ILE A 35 -5.31 1.69 -3.83
CA ILE A 35 -4.06 0.99 -4.15
C ILE A 35 -4.18 -0.52 -3.90
N SER A 36 -4.90 -0.94 -2.86
CA SER A 36 -5.11 -2.37 -2.57
C SER A 36 -5.81 -3.16 -3.70
N LYS A 37 -6.42 -2.47 -4.66
CA LYS A 37 -7.13 -3.07 -5.81
C LYS A 37 -6.37 -2.92 -7.13
N ILE A 38 -5.32 -2.11 -7.19
CA ILE A 38 -4.58 -1.84 -8.42
C ILE A 38 -3.45 -2.86 -8.56
N PRO A 39 -3.40 -3.68 -9.64
CA PRO A 39 -2.34 -4.64 -9.84
C PRO A 39 -0.98 -3.93 -10.00
N GLY A 40 0.08 -4.53 -9.49
CA GLY A 40 1.43 -3.98 -9.65
C GLY A 40 1.67 -2.69 -8.87
N MET A 41 0.83 -2.38 -7.88
CA MET A 41 1.05 -1.31 -6.90
C MET A 41 0.96 -1.87 -5.49
N ILE A 42 1.75 -1.29 -4.58
CA ILE A 42 1.80 -1.70 -3.17
C ILE A 42 2.02 -0.47 -2.28
N VAL A 43 1.28 -0.36 -1.19
CA VAL A 43 1.63 0.57 -0.11
C VAL A 43 2.85 -0.04 0.59
N ALA A 44 3.95 0.70 0.66
CA ALA A 44 5.20 0.24 1.26
C ALA A 44 5.43 0.82 2.66
N GLY A 45 4.79 1.96 2.97
CA GLY A 45 4.87 2.59 4.28
C GLY A 45 3.73 3.59 4.47
N VAL A 46 3.32 3.74 5.72
CA VAL A 46 2.32 4.73 6.14
C VAL A 46 2.89 5.49 7.32
N CYS A 47 2.85 6.82 7.27
CA CYS A 47 3.15 7.66 8.41
C CYS A 47 1.99 8.61 8.71
N ASP A 48 1.78 8.88 9.99
CA ASP A 48 0.82 9.86 10.49
C ASP A 48 1.35 10.42 11.81
N ILE A 49 0.88 11.59 12.21
CA ILE A 49 1.18 12.16 13.54
C ILE A 49 0.51 11.35 14.66
N HIS A 50 -0.59 10.66 14.36
CA HIS A 50 -1.27 9.74 15.27
C HIS A 50 -0.93 8.31 14.89
N LEU A 51 -0.14 7.63 15.73
CA LEU A 51 0.29 6.25 15.49
C LEU A 51 -0.90 5.31 15.22
N SER A 52 -1.98 5.44 15.99
CA SER A 52 -3.19 4.62 15.82
C SER A 52 -3.83 4.75 14.44
N ALA A 53 -3.72 5.91 13.78
CA ALA A 53 -4.21 6.10 12.42
C ALA A 53 -3.31 5.38 11.40
N ALA A 54 -1.99 5.49 11.55
CA ALA A 54 -1.02 4.78 10.72
C ALA A 54 -1.17 3.25 10.85
N GLU A 55 -1.29 2.74 12.07
CA GLU A 55 -1.51 1.32 12.36
C GLU A 55 -2.82 0.82 11.75
N LYS A 56 -3.93 1.54 11.96
CA LYS A 56 -5.23 1.18 11.37
C LYS A 56 -5.15 1.08 9.85
N ALA A 57 -4.49 2.03 9.22
CA ALA A 57 -4.33 2.07 7.77
C ALA A 57 -3.42 0.95 7.24
N ALA A 58 -2.29 0.68 7.90
CA ALA A 58 -1.39 -0.41 7.56
C ALA A 58 -2.05 -1.79 7.75
N ASN A 59 -2.81 -1.97 8.83
CA ASN A 59 -3.56 -3.19 9.12
C ASN A 59 -4.68 -3.42 8.09
N PHE A 60 -5.39 -2.35 7.70
CA PHE A 60 -6.39 -2.43 6.63
C PHE A 60 -5.74 -2.85 5.30
N PHE A 61 -4.61 -2.27 4.94
CA PHE A 61 -3.91 -2.62 3.72
C PHE A 61 -3.45 -4.09 3.71
N THR A 62 -2.83 -4.53 4.82
CA THR A 62 -2.34 -5.90 4.98
C THR A 62 -3.46 -6.94 4.95
N SER A 63 -4.61 -6.65 5.59
CA SER A 63 -5.79 -7.53 5.56
C SER A 63 -6.49 -7.55 4.21
N SER A 64 -6.44 -6.44 3.46
CA SER A 64 -6.98 -6.36 2.09
C SER A 64 -6.09 -7.03 1.05
N MET A 65 -4.80 -7.23 1.37
CA MET A 65 -3.85 -7.85 0.45
C MET A 65 -4.08 -9.36 0.41
N ARG A 66 -4.80 -9.83 -0.62
CA ARG A 66 -4.85 -11.26 -0.98
C ARG A 66 -3.46 -11.74 -1.39
N SER A 67 -2.64 -12.21 -0.46
CA SER A 67 -1.47 -13.10 -0.66
C SER A 67 -0.60 -12.88 -1.91
N ARG A 68 -0.48 -11.64 -2.43
CA ARG A 68 0.03 -11.39 -3.79
C ARG A 68 1.52 -11.06 -3.81
N ILE A 69 2.08 -10.58 -2.71
CA ILE A 69 3.53 -10.36 -2.45
C ILE A 69 3.75 -10.47 -0.93
N LYS A 70 4.89 -11.01 -0.47
CA LYS A 70 5.23 -11.05 0.96
C LYS A 70 5.55 -9.63 1.46
N TRP A 71 4.65 -9.07 2.28
CA TRP A 71 4.89 -7.83 3.01
C TRP A 71 5.75 -8.13 4.25
N SER A 72 6.90 -7.47 4.42
CA SER A 72 7.70 -7.57 5.65
C SER A 72 7.23 -6.49 6.62
N SER A 73 6.87 -6.87 7.84
CA SER A 73 6.27 -6.02 8.90
C SER A 73 7.18 -4.89 9.45
N GLN A 74 8.23 -4.50 8.74
CA GLN A 74 9.33 -3.65 9.23
C GLN A 74 9.24 -2.17 8.82
N MET A 75 8.10 -1.67 8.36
CA MET A 75 7.97 -0.27 7.89
C MET A 75 6.90 0.54 8.63
N ILE A 76 6.80 0.38 9.95
CA ILE A 76 6.31 1.45 10.84
C ILE A 76 7.56 2.09 11.43
N ILE A 77 7.89 3.30 10.97
CA ILE A 77 9.01 4.06 11.49
C ILE A 77 8.42 5.01 12.54
N GLU A 78 8.51 4.62 13.81
CA GLU A 78 8.33 5.55 14.93
C GLU A 78 9.53 6.51 14.99
N LYS A 79 9.25 7.79 15.27
CA LYS A 79 10.28 8.76 15.64
C LYS A 79 10.52 8.74 17.14
#